data_AF-A0A2E5U507-F1
#
_entry.id   AF-A0A2E5U507-F1
#
_cell.length_a   1.000
_cell.length_b   1.000
_cell.length_c   1.000
_cell.angle_alpha   90.00
_cell.angle_beta   90.00
_cell.angle_gamma   90.00
#
_symmetry.space_group_name_H-M   'P 1'
#
loop_
_entity.id
_entity.type
_entity.pdbx_description
1 polymer ?
#
loop_
_entity_poly.entity_id
_entity_poly.type
_entity_poly.pdbx_seq_one_letter_code
_entity_poly.pdbx_strand_id
1 'polypeptide(L)'
;MFIESHILGAWFIVLMTLCIFSYLYGDNPFYRVAEHIFVGVSAGYIFVITFWDTIWPLLFGRLFPEYIDAGYELNFLYIVPFILGIFMLCRLVPSLSWLSRISIGYIVGMIAGLKFYVFLNSNILLQIKNSAVNLDASYFSIINQFVILFGVFSGLIYFFFSKEHKGTIGVISKIGIYFLMIKFGASFGYAVMGRISLLIGRFEELIAFSTKEYNYATLVILFLMVAILIYWSFKTPSLEQKNLKG
;
A
#
# COMPACT_ATOMS: atom_id res chain seq x y z
N MET A 1 9.68 -25.31 -31.13
CA MET A 1 10.49 -24.17 -30.66
C MET A 1 9.87 -23.72 -29.34
N PHE A 2 10.40 -24.22 -28.23
CA PHE A 2 9.88 -23.90 -26.89
C PHE A 2 10.24 -22.45 -26.59
N ILE A 3 9.24 -21.58 -26.52
CA ILE A 3 9.45 -20.26 -25.93
C ILE A 3 9.73 -20.52 -24.46
N GLU A 4 10.94 -20.22 -23.99
CA GLU A 4 11.28 -20.37 -22.58
C GLU A 4 10.30 -19.56 -21.72
N SER A 5 9.87 -20.10 -20.57
CA SER A 5 8.92 -19.46 -19.66
C SER A 5 9.32 -18.04 -19.27
N HIS A 6 10.64 -17.78 -19.23
CA HIS A 6 11.22 -16.48 -18.97
C HIS A 6 10.90 -15.44 -20.06
N ILE A 7 10.87 -15.84 -21.33
CA ILE A 7 10.56 -14.95 -22.46
C ILE A 7 9.07 -14.59 -22.43
N LEU A 8 8.18 -15.54 -22.18
CA LEU A 8 6.74 -15.25 -22.03
C LEU A 8 6.48 -14.30 -20.86
N GLY A 9 7.19 -14.49 -19.74
CA GLY A 9 7.13 -13.59 -18.58
C GLY A 9 7.54 -12.16 -18.94
N ALA A 10 8.65 -11.99 -19.66
CA ALA A 10 9.11 -10.68 -20.11
C ALA A 10 8.07 -9.95 -20.98
N TRP A 11 7.47 -10.65 -21.94
CA TRP A 11 6.43 -10.09 -22.79
C TRP A 11 5.19 -9.64 -22.00
N PHE A 12 4.79 -10.42 -21.00
CA PHE A 12 3.68 -10.06 -20.13
C PHE A 12 3.99 -8.83 -19.26
N ILE A 13 5.19 -8.76 -18.66
CA ILE A 13 5.65 -7.62 -17.85
C ILE A 13 5.65 -6.34 -18.69
N VAL A 14 6.21 -6.39 -19.89
CA VAL A 14 6.27 -5.25 -20.82
C VAL A 14 4.87 -4.80 -21.20
N LEU A 15 3.98 -5.73 -21.56
CA LEU A 15 2.59 -5.42 -21.92
C LEU A 15 1.86 -4.73 -20.76
N MET A 16 1.92 -5.28 -19.56
CA MET A 16 1.27 -4.69 -18.38
C MET A 16 1.84 -3.32 -18.03
N THR A 17 3.17 -3.16 -18.09
CA THR A 17 3.85 -1.88 -17.81
C THR A 17 3.42 -0.80 -18.81
N LEU A 18 3.39 -1.12 -20.10
CA LEU A 18 2.96 -0.20 -21.15
C LEU A 18 1.46 0.12 -21.08
N CYS A 19 0.60 -0.85 -20.74
CA CYS A 19 -0.82 -0.60 -20.50
C CYS A 19 -1.05 0.40 -19.36
N ILE A 20 -0.27 0.30 -18.27
CA ILE A 20 -0.35 1.27 -17.16
C ILE A 20 0.17 2.64 -17.59
N PHE A 21 1.28 2.71 -18.33
CA PHE A 21 1.79 3.97 -18.87
C PHE A 21 0.84 4.64 -19.87
N SER A 22 -0.04 3.87 -20.52
CA SER A 22 -1.11 4.41 -21.38
C SER A 22 -2.01 5.42 -20.67
N TYR A 23 -2.12 5.35 -19.33
CA TYR A 23 -2.82 6.35 -18.51
C TYR A 23 -2.35 7.78 -18.75
N LEU A 24 -1.07 7.98 -19.11
CA LEU A 24 -0.53 9.30 -19.40
C LEU A 24 -1.25 9.99 -20.58
N TYR A 25 -1.86 9.22 -21.47
CA TYR A 25 -2.66 9.72 -22.60
C TYR A 25 -4.16 9.84 -22.28
N GLY A 26 -4.57 9.56 -21.04
CA GLY A 26 -5.95 9.57 -20.57
C GLY A 26 -6.56 8.17 -20.39
N ASP A 27 -7.88 8.13 -20.30
CA ASP A 27 -8.70 6.95 -20.04
C ASP A 27 -8.81 6.03 -21.27
N ASN A 28 -7.78 5.22 -21.50
CA ASN A 28 -7.74 4.26 -22.61
C ASN A 28 -8.32 2.89 -22.21
N PRO A 29 -8.90 2.11 -23.15
CA PRO A 29 -9.37 0.75 -22.88
C PRO A 29 -8.28 -0.17 -22.33
N PHE A 30 -7.04 -0.03 -22.81
CA PHE A 30 -5.88 -0.79 -22.33
C PHE A 30 -5.58 -0.53 -20.86
N TYR A 31 -5.62 0.74 -20.44
CA TYR A 31 -5.40 1.11 -19.05
C TYR A 31 -6.50 0.53 -18.15
N ARG A 32 -7.77 0.70 -18.52
CA ARG A 32 -8.91 0.18 -17.73
C ARG A 32 -8.86 -1.34 -17.56
N VAL A 33 -8.50 -2.08 -18.60
CA VAL A 33 -8.33 -3.54 -18.52
C VAL A 33 -7.19 -3.89 -17.57
N ALA A 34 -6.02 -3.23 -17.69
CA ALA A 34 -4.90 -3.47 -16.81
C ALA A 34 -5.22 -3.12 -15.34
N GLU A 35 -5.96 -2.04 -15.09
CA GLU A 35 -6.42 -1.65 -13.76
C GLU A 35 -7.34 -2.71 -13.15
N HIS A 36 -8.36 -3.18 -13.87
CA HIS A 36 -9.25 -4.23 -13.38
C HIS A 36 -8.53 -5.56 -13.13
N ILE A 37 -7.60 -5.96 -14.00
CA ILE A 37 -6.75 -7.14 -13.78
C ILE A 37 -5.91 -6.95 -12.52
N PHE A 38 -5.24 -5.81 -12.38
CA PHE A 38 -4.37 -5.52 -11.25
C PHE A 38 -5.14 -5.55 -9.92
N VAL A 39 -6.28 -4.86 -9.84
CA VAL A 39 -7.11 -4.82 -8.63
C VAL A 39 -7.72 -6.18 -8.34
N GLY A 40 -8.19 -6.90 -9.36
CA GLY A 40 -8.78 -8.24 -9.23
C GLY A 40 -7.77 -9.27 -8.72
N VAL A 41 -6.58 -9.33 -9.32
CA VAL A 41 -5.50 -10.23 -8.90
C VAL A 41 -5.04 -9.88 -7.49
N SER A 42 -4.89 -8.59 -7.16
CA SER A 42 -4.49 -8.15 -5.82
C SER A 42 -5.49 -8.59 -4.74
N ALA A 43 -6.79 -8.40 -5.00
CA ALA A 43 -7.85 -8.83 -4.08
C ALA A 43 -7.90 -10.36 -3.95
N GLY A 44 -7.77 -11.09 -5.07
CA GLY A 44 -7.74 -12.55 -5.09
C GLY A 44 -6.55 -13.14 -4.33
N TYR A 45 -5.36 -12.58 -4.54
CA TYR A 45 -4.13 -13.01 -3.85
C TYR A 45 -4.25 -12.86 -2.34
N ILE A 46 -4.70 -11.69 -1.87
CA ILE A 46 -4.93 -11.44 -0.44
C ILE A 46 -5.98 -12.42 0.11
N PHE A 47 -7.05 -12.68 -0.64
CA PHE A 47 -8.08 -13.63 -0.22
C PHE A 47 -7.54 -15.05 -0.05
N VAL A 48 -6.79 -15.56 -1.02
CA VAL A 48 -6.22 -16.92 -0.99
C VAL A 48 -5.25 -17.08 0.19
N ILE A 49 -4.34 -16.12 0.37
CA ILE A 49 -3.40 -16.11 1.49
C ILE A 49 -4.15 -16.05 2.82
N THR A 50 -5.11 -15.14 2.96
CA THR A 50 -5.87 -15.03 4.21
C THR A 50 -6.63 -16.31 4.50
N PHE A 51 -7.19 -16.97 3.47
CA PHE A 51 -7.91 -18.21 3.65
C PHE A 51 -7.00 -19.35 4.09
N TRP A 52 -5.90 -19.60 3.37
CA TRP A 52 -5.03 -20.75 3.64
C TRP A 52 -4.07 -20.53 4.81
N ASP A 53 -3.53 -19.32 4.98
CA ASP A 53 -2.52 -19.05 6.00
C ASP A 53 -3.14 -18.60 7.32
N THR A 54 -4.37 -18.06 7.30
CA THR A 54 -5.05 -17.56 8.51
C THR A 54 -6.31 -18.34 8.84
N ILE A 55 -7.31 -18.39 7.96
CA ILE A 55 -8.60 -19.00 8.30
C ILE A 55 -8.45 -20.52 8.51
N TRP A 56 -7.75 -21.20 7.60
CA TRP A 56 -7.59 -22.65 7.66
C TRP A 56 -6.91 -23.15 8.95
N PRO A 57 -5.69 -22.70 9.29
CA PRO A 57 -5.02 -23.19 10.51
C PRO A 57 -5.61 -22.57 11.79
N LEU A 58 -5.99 -21.29 11.78
CA LEU A 58 -6.30 -20.55 13.01
C LEU A 58 -7.76 -20.70 13.45
N LEU A 59 -8.69 -20.81 12.50
CA LEU A 59 -10.11 -21.02 12.79
C LEU A 59 -10.45 -22.50 12.79
N PHE A 60 -10.25 -23.16 11.64
CA PHE A 60 -10.65 -24.55 11.49
C PHE A 60 -9.72 -25.51 12.23
N GLY A 61 -8.41 -25.25 12.25
CA GLY A 61 -7.44 -26.04 13.04
C GLY A 61 -7.71 -26.06 14.55
N ARG A 62 -8.34 -25.01 15.11
CA ARG A 62 -8.71 -24.95 16.53
C ARG A 62 -10.11 -25.50 16.84
N LEU A 63 -10.97 -25.57 15.83
CA LEU A 63 -12.33 -26.08 15.96
C LEU A 63 -12.43 -27.58 15.63
N PHE A 64 -11.60 -28.06 14.69
CA PHE A 64 -11.52 -29.43 14.22
C PHE A 64 -10.07 -29.95 14.19
N PRO A 65 -9.39 -30.02 15.36
CA PRO A 65 -7.97 -30.40 15.43
C PRO A 65 -7.70 -31.83 14.94
N GLU A 66 -8.68 -32.74 15.02
CA GLU A 66 -8.54 -34.11 14.51
C GLU A 66 -8.43 -34.21 12.99
N TYR A 67 -8.97 -33.24 12.25
CA TYR A 67 -8.98 -33.23 10.79
C TYR A 67 -7.90 -32.31 10.19
N ILE A 68 -7.46 -31.33 10.98
CA ILE A 68 -6.60 -30.25 10.52
C ILE A 68 -5.43 -30.22 11.50
N ASP A 69 -4.37 -30.95 11.13
CA ASP A 69 -3.13 -31.14 11.89
C ASP A 69 -2.30 -29.83 11.94
N ALA A 70 -2.89 -28.80 12.56
CA ALA A 70 -2.31 -27.47 12.73
C ALA A 70 -1.61 -27.29 14.08
N GLY A 71 -1.50 -28.38 14.88
CA GLY A 71 -0.82 -28.37 16.18
C GLY A 71 -1.52 -27.58 17.28
N TYR A 72 -2.85 -27.38 17.19
CA TYR A 72 -3.64 -26.68 18.20
C TYR A 72 -4.58 -27.62 18.97
N GLU A 73 -4.84 -27.28 20.24
CA GLU A 73 -5.87 -27.94 21.04
C GLU A 73 -7.28 -27.42 20.70
N LEU A 74 -8.29 -28.27 20.94
CA LEU A 74 -9.70 -27.93 20.69
C LEU A 74 -10.11 -26.76 21.59
N ASN A 75 -10.50 -25.64 20.99
CA ASN A 75 -10.97 -24.48 21.73
C ASN A 75 -12.32 -23.98 21.20
N PHE A 76 -13.38 -24.25 21.97
CA PHE A 76 -14.75 -23.87 21.64
C PHE A 76 -15.00 -22.36 21.55
N LEU A 77 -14.11 -21.52 22.08
CA LEU A 77 -14.23 -20.06 21.96
C LEU A 77 -14.16 -19.59 20.49
N TYR A 78 -13.55 -20.40 19.60
CA TYR A 78 -13.44 -20.12 18.16
C TYR A 78 -14.76 -20.26 17.40
N ILE A 79 -15.82 -20.78 18.04
CA ILE A 79 -17.19 -20.76 17.51
C ILE A 79 -17.67 -19.32 17.28
N VAL A 80 -17.26 -18.37 18.15
CA VAL A 80 -17.66 -16.95 18.00
C VAL A 80 -17.09 -16.35 16.70
N PRO A 81 -15.77 -16.41 16.43
CA PRO A 81 -15.20 -16.06 15.13
C PRO A 81 -15.83 -16.80 13.94
N PHE A 82 -16.19 -18.08 14.10
CA PHE A 82 -16.84 -18.86 13.03
C PHE A 82 -18.20 -18.29 12.65
N ILE A 83 -19.05 -18.00 13.64
CA ILE A 83 -20.36 -17.37 13.42
C ILE A 83 -20.20 -15.97 12.79
N LEU A 84 -19.24 -15.18 13.29
CA LEU A 84 -18.94 -13.85 12.71
C LEU A 84 -18.43 -13.96 11.26
N GLY A 85 -17.68 -15.01 10.93
CA GLY A 85 -17.27 -15.33 9.57
C GLY A 85 -18.47 -15.62 8.65
N ILE A 86 -19.42 -16.43 9.11
CA ILE A 86 -20.67 -16.71 8.37
C ILE A 86 -21.47 -15.42 8.15
N PHE A 87 -21.63 -14.60 9.18
CA PHE A 87 -22.32 -13.30 9.07
C PHE A 87 -21.65 -12.37 8.05
N MET A 88 -20.33 -12.47 7.87
CA MET A 88 -19.62 -11.71 6.84
C MET A 88 -19.96 -12.20 5.42
N LEU A 89 -20.14 -13.51 5.21
CA LEU A 89 -20.56 -14.09 3.93
C LEU A 89 -22.00 -13.71 3.55
N CYS A 90 -22.87 -13.48 4.53
CA CYS A 90 -24.24 -12.98 4.30
C CYS A 90 -24.29 -11.63 3.57
N ARG A 91 -23.16 -10.92 3.43
CA ARG A 91 -23.06 -9.70 2.59
C ARG A 91 -23.32 -9.98 1.10
N LEU A 92 -23.02 -11.18 0.61
CA LEU A 92 -23.23 -11.54 -0.80
C LEU A 92 -24.72 -11.59 -1.17
N VAL A 93 -25.60 -11.74 -0.17
CA VAL A 93 -27.06 -11.75 -0.35
C VAL A 93 -27.63 -10.41 0.13
N PRO A 94 -28.20 -9.57 -0.76
CA PRO A 94 -28.66 -8.22 -0.41
C PRO A 94 -29.62 -8.17 0.80
N SER A 95 -30.47 -9.18 0.96
CA SER A 95 -31.47 -9.27 2.04
C SER A 95 -30.86 -9.55 3.43
N LEU A 96 -29.74 -10.26 3.52
CA LEU A 96 -29.08 -10.62 4.78
C LEU A 96 -27.88 -9.72 5.11
N SER A 97 -27.65 -8.68 4.29
CA SER A 97 -26.56 -7.72 4.44
C SER A 97 -26.51 -7.02 5.82
N TRP A 98 -27.65 -6.93 6.54
CA TRP A 98 -27.68 -6.36 7.89
C TRP A 98 -26.84 -7.15 8.89
N LEU A 99 -26.79 -8.48 8.77
CA LEU A 99 -26.07 -9.35 9.69
C LEU A 99 -24.55 -9.16 9.60
N SER A 100 -24.05 -8.83 8.40
CA SER A 100 -22.63 -8.51 8.17
C SER A 100 -22.16 -7.29 8.98
N ARG A 101 -23.06 -6.35 9.32
CA ARG A 101 -22.71 -5.15 10.12
C ARG A 101 -22.16 -5.51 11.50
N ILE A 102 -22.65 -6.59 12.11
CA ILE A 102 -22.20 -7.05 13.43
C ILE A 102 -20.72 -7.48 13.34
N SER A 103 -20.38 -8.30 12.34
CA SER A 103 -19.00 -8.72 12.11
C SER A 103 -18.08 -7.54 11.78
N ILE A 104 -18.52 -6.59 10.96
CA ILE A 104 -17.75 -5.37 10.67
C ILE A 104 -17.50 -4.57 11.95
N GLY A 105 -18.52 -4.38 12.78
CA GLY A 105 -18.39 -3.65 14.04
C GLY A 105 -17.37 -4.30 14.98
N TYR A 106 -17.42 -5.63 15.11
CA TYR A 106 -16.43 -6.39 15.86
C TYR A 106 -15.01 -6.21 15.30
N ILE A 107 -14.82 -6.38 13.99
CA ILE A 107 -13.52 -6.21 13.32
C ILE A 107 -12.98 -4.79 13.52
N VAL A 108 -13.80 -3.75 13.33
CA VAL A 108 -13.40 -2.36 13.51
C VAL A 108 -13.00 -2.08 14.96
N GLY A 109 -13.79 -2.55 15.94
CA GLY A 109 -13.46 -2.40 17.36
C GLY A 109 -12.15 -3.10 17.74
N MET A 110 -11.97 -4.34 17.28
CA MET A 110 -10.75 -5.11 17.50
C MET A 110 -9.53 -4.42 16.86
N ILE A 111 -9.61 -4.03 15.59
CA ILE A 111 -8.52 -3.35 14.89
C ILE A 111 -8.21 -2.01 15.56
N ALA A 112 -9.21 -1.23 15.98
CA ALA A 112 -8.99 0.02 16.68
C ALA A 112 -8.25 -0.19 18.02
N GLY A 113 -8.66 -1.20 18.81
CA GLY A 113 -8.00 -1.56 20.06
C GLY A 113 -6.55 -2.02 19.86
N LEU A 114 -6.32 -2.91 18.88
CA LEU A 114 -4.97 -3.37 18.54
C LEU A 114 -4.10 -2.24 18.03
N LYS A 115 -4.61 -1.38 17.14
CA LYS A 115 -3.88 -0.21 16.64
C LYS A 115 -3.55 0.76 17.75
N PHE A 116 -4.46 0.98 18.70
CA PHE A 116 -4.18 1.81 19.88
C PHE A 116 -3.04 1.21 20.72
N TYR A 117 -3.10 -0.08 21.03
CA TYR A 117 -2.03 -0.77 21.77
C TYR A 117 -0.67 -0.73 21.05
N VAL A 118 -0.66 -1.02 19.75
CA VAL A 118 0.55 -0.96 18.91
C VAL A 118 1.07 0.47 18.83
N PHE A 119 0.21 1.47 18.72
CA PHE A 119 0.63 2.87 18.71
C PHE A 119 1.31 3.26 20.03
N LEU A 120 0.77 2.84 21.18
CA LEU A 120 1.41 3.09 22.48
C LEU A 120 2.77 2.38 22.61
N ASN A 121 2.83 1.08 22.31
CA ASN A 121 4.04 0.27 22.53
C ASN A 121 5.11 0.52 21.46
N SER A 122 4.74 0.67 20.21
CA SER A 122 5.70 0.88 19.12
C SER A 122 5.98 2.35 18.94
N ASN A 123 4.97 3.20 18.75
CA ASN A 123 5.26 4.58 18.38
C ASN A 123 5.68 5.44 19.57
N ILE A 124 4.94 5.41 20.69
CA ILE A 124 5.26 6.29 21.83
C ILE A 124 6.52 5.81 22.54
N LEU A 125 6.60 4.53 22.90
CA LEU A 125 7.76 4.01 23.63
C LEU A 125 9.05 4.11 22.79
N LEU A 126 9.03 3.79 21.49
CA LEU A 126 10.21 3.99 20.64
C LEU A 126 10.54 5.47 20.49
N GLN A 127 9.57 6.38 20.41
CA GLN A 127 9.87 7.82 20.36
C GLN A 127 10.56 8.31 21.65
N ILE A 128 10.11 7.84 22.81
CA ILE A 128 10.75 8.14 24.10
C ILE A 128 12.17 7.57 24.12
N LYS A 129 12.35 6.31 23.73
CA LYS A 129 13.67 5.66 23.67
C LYS A 129 14.62 6.34 22.68
N ASN A 130 14.14 6.71 21.50
CA ASN A 130 14.93 7.39 20.47
C ASN A 130 15.28 8.83 20.84
N SER A 131 14.52 9.44 21.74
CA SER A 131 14.82 10.75 22.31
C SER A 131 15.69 10.66 23.58
N ALA A 132 15.90 9.45 24.13
CA ALA A 132 16.74 9.28 25.30
C ALA A 132 18.21 9.48 24.94
N VAL A 133 18.91 10.27 25.76
CA VAL A 133 20.35 10.55 25.58
C VAL A 133 21.13 9.44 26.27
N ASN A 134 21.98 8.75 25.52
CA ASN A 134 22.94 7.79 26.07
C ASN A 134 24.27 8.50 26.29
N LEU A 135 24.64 8.70 27.55
CA LEU A 135 25.83 9.47 27.96
C LEU A 135 27.14 8.68 27.80
N ASP A 136 27.07 7.37 27.55
CA ASP A 136 28.25 6.52 27.34
C ASP A 136 28.68 6.44 25.86
N ALA A 137 28.00 7.17 24.97
CA ALA A 137 28.28 7.17 23.54
C ALA A 137 29.44 8.10 23.14
N SER A 138 29.91 7.99 21.90
CA SER A 138 30.91 8.91 21.33
C SER A 138 30.41 10.37 21.39
N TYR A 139 31.32 11.33 21.60
CA TYR A 139 31.02 12.77 21.68
C TYR A 139 30.09 13.28 20.56
N PHE A 140 30.30 12.81 19.32
CA PHE A 140 29.45 13.19 18.19
C PHE A 140 28.03 12.62 18.28
N SER A 141 27.87 11.40 18.80
CA SER A 141 26.57 10.76 19.01
C SER A 141 25.78 11.48 20.12
N ILE A 142 26.46 11.90 21.19
CA ILE A 142 25.85 12.64 22.29
C ILE A 142 25.27 13.96 21.76
N ILE A 143 26.04 14.72 20.98
CA ILE A 143 25.58 15.97 20.36
C ILE A 143 24.33 15.73 19.51
N ASN A 144 24.34 14.71 18.63
CA ASN A 144 23.19 14.39 17.79
C ASN A 144 21.94 14.04 18.60
N GLN A 145 22.07 13.27 19.68
CA GLN A 145 20.95 12.93 20.56
C GLN A 145 20.38 14.17 21.27
N PHE A 146 21.22 15.11 21.69
CA PHE A 146 20.77 16.39 22.23
C PHE A 146 20.03 17.24 21.18
N VAL A 147 20.50 17.29 19.93
CA VAL A 147 19.81 18.00 18.85
C VAL A 147 18.43 17.39 18.60
N ILE A 148 18.33 16.06 18.56
CA ILE A 148 17.05 15.35 18.38
C ILE A 148 16.11 15.65 19.55
N LEU A 149 16.59 15.51 20.79
CA LEU A 149 15.80 15.80 21.99
C LEU A 149 15.27 17.25 21.98
N PHE A 150 16.14 18.20 21.67
CA PHE A 150 15.77 19.61 21.58
C PHE A 150 14.75 19.87 20.46
N GLY A 151 14.95 19.26 19.29
CA GLY A 151 14.01 19.34 18.17
C GLY A 151 12.62 18.77 18.51
N VAL A 152 12.56 17.66 19.26
CA VAL A 152 11.29 17.07 19.74
C VAL A 152 10.59 18.01 20.71
N PHE A 153 11.28 18.52 21.74
CA PHE A 153 10.69 19.47 22.69
C PHE A 153 10.21 20.76 22.02
N SER A 154 11.04 21.33 21.16
CA SER A 154 10.73 22.56 20.42
C SER A 154 9.54 22.37 19.46
N GLY A 155 9.43 21.21 18.80
CA GLY A 155 8.28 20.84 17.97
C GLY A 155 7.00 20.59 18.79
N LEU A 156 7.09 19.96 19.96
CA LEU A 156 5.96 19.80 20.88
C LEU A 156 5.41 21.15 21.34
N ILE A 157 6.30 22.09 21.70
CA ILE A 157 5.91 23.44 22.10
C ILE A 157 5.17 24.16 20.96
N TYR A 158 5.60 23.97 19.71
CA TYR A 158 4.89 24.52 18.54
C TYR A 158 3.46 23.98 18.38
N PHE A 159 3.25 22.67 18.55
CA PHE A 159 1.92 22.06 18.46
C PHE A 159 1.08 22.22 19.74
N PHE A 160 1.65 22.73 20.82
CA PHE A 160 0.94 22.95 22.07
C PHE A 160 0.13 24.25 22.01
N PHE A 161 -1.07 24.17 21.44
CA PHE A 161 -1.95 25.32 21.20
C PHE A 161 -2.53 25.96 22.49
N SER A 162 -2.35 25.35 23.67
CA SER A 162 -2.94 25.82 24.93
C SER A 162 -2.23 27.01 25.60
N LYS A 163 -1.12 27.51 25.05
CA LYS A 163 -0.42 28.72 25.53
C LYS A 163 -0.22 29.71 24.40
N GLU A 164 -0.49 31.00 24.66
CA GLU A 164 -0.19 32.06 23.70
C GLU A 164 1.31 32.11 23.40
N HIS A 165 1.66 32.11 22.11
CA HIS A 165 3.03 32.14 21.60
C HIS A 165 3.68 33.53 21.74
N LYS A 166 3.81 34.04 22.97
CA LYS A 166 4.44 35.34 23.27
C LYS A 166 5.74 35.15 24.07
N GLY A 167 6.75 35.99 23.79
CA GLY A 167 8.05 35.97 24.48
C GLY A 167 8.96 34.80 24.09
N THR A 168 9.67 34.22 25.07
CA THR A 168 10.65 33.12 24.90
C THR A 168 10.03 31.84 24.31
N ILE A 169 8.77 31.56 24.63
CA ILE A 169 8.01 30.42 24.09
C ILE A 169 7.80 30.56 22.58
N GLY A 170 7.59 31.79 22.09
CA GLY A 170 7.45 32.06 20.65
C GLY A 170 8.75 31.83 19.87
N VAL A 171 9.91 32.13 20.46
CA VAL A 171 11.22 31.88 19.84
C VAL A 171 11.51 30.38 19.77
N ILE A 172 11.27 29.65 20.85
CA ILE A 172 11.45 28.19 20.91
C ILE A 172 10.48 27.49 19.93
N SER A 173 9.24 27.96 19.82
CA SER A 173 8.27 27.48 18.83
C SER A 173 8.73 27.74 17.39
N LYS A 174 9.31 28.92 17.10
CA LYS A 174 9.87 29.25 15.77
C LYS A 174 11.03 28.33 15.38
N ILE A 175 11.88 27.96 16.34
CA ILE A 175 12.93 26.94 16.10
C ILE A 175 12.28 25.59 15.76
N GLY A 176 11.19 25.23 16.42
CA GLY A 176 10.45 24.00 16.20
C GLY A 176 9.85 23.94 14.80
N ILE A 177 9.36 25.06 14.29
CA ILE A 177 8.91 25.22 12.90
C ILE A 177 10.03 24.87 11.92
N TYR A 178 11.24 25.39 12.12
CA TYR A 178 12.37 25.06 11.23
C TYR A 178 12.74 23.56 11.28
N PHE A 179 12.77 22.96 12.47
CA PHE A 179 12.98 21.52 12.61
C PHE A 179 11.88 20.70 11.89
N LEU A 180 10.62 21.12 12.00
CA LEU A 180 9.50 20.48 11.31
C LEU A 180 9.61 20.63 9.79
N MET A 181 9.96 21.82 9.29
CA MET A 181 10.17 22.06 7.86
C MET A 181 11.28 21.18 7.29
N ILE A 182 12.40 21.03 8.01
CA ILE A 182 13.50 20.14 7.60
C ILE A 182 13.03 18.68 7.58
N LYS A 183 12.36 18.21 8.64
CA LYS A 183 11.85 16.83 8.72
C LYS A 183 10.84 16.53 7.61
N PHE A 184 9.87 17.42 7.38
CA PHE A 184 8.89 17.25 6.32
C PHE A 184 9.54 17.31 4.95
N GLY A 185 10.46 18.25 4.72
CA GLY A 185 11.23 18.34 3.48
C GLY A 185 12.00 17.06 3.17
N ALA A 186 12.69 16.50 4.16
CA ALA A 186 13.38 15.22 4.04
C ALA A 186 12.38 14.07 3.75
N SER A 187 11.27 13.99 4.47
CA SER A 187 10.24 12.94 4.26
C SER A 187 9.61 13.01 2.87
N PHE A 188 9.32 14.21 2.37
CA PHE A 188 8.81 14.41 1.01
C PHE A 188 9.88 14.04 -0.02
N GLY A 189 11.14 14.45 0.18
CA GLY A 189 12.27 14.08 -0.67
C GLY A 189 12.46 12.57 -0.77
N TYR A 190 12.40 11.85 0.36
CA TYR A 190 12.47 10.39 0.39
C TYR A 190 11.32 9.73 -0.40
N ALA A 191 10.09 10.22 -0.24
CA ALA A 191 8.95 9.67 -0.97
C ALA A 191 9.06 9.92 -2.49
N VAL A 192 9.50 11.11 -2.90
CA VAL A 192 9.73 11.45 -4.32
C VAL A 192 10.85 10.61 -4.90
N MET A 193 11.99 10.49 -4.20
CA MET A 193 13.11 9.65 -4.62
C MET A 193 12.69 8.19 -4.77
N GLY A 194 11.90 7.66 -3.83
CA GLY A 194 11.37 6.29 -3.93
C GLY A 194 10.50 6.08 -5.18
N ARG A 195 9.60 7.01 -5.49
CA ARG A 195 8.76 6.95 -6.70
C ARG A 195 9.58 7.06 -7.99
N ILE A 196 10.55 7.97 -8.04
CA ILE A 196 11.43 8.14 -9.20
C ILE A 196 12.32 6.91 -9.38
N SER A 197 12.87 6.35 -8.30
CA SER A 197 13.69 5.13 -8.34
C SER A 197 12.90 3.94 -8.90
N LEU A 198 11.66 3.74 -8.45
CA LEU A 198 10.78 2.71 -9.00
C LEU A 198 10.49 2.95 -10.49
N LEU A 199 10.28 4.20 -10.91
CA LEU A 199 10.04 4.55 -12.31
C LEU A 199 11.29 4.25 -13.18
N ILE A 200 12.48 4.61 -12.70
CA ILE A 200 13.75 4.30 -13.38
C ILE A 200 13.90 2.78 -13.52
N GLY A 201 13.65 2.00 -12.47
CA GLY A 201 13.70 0.54 -12.54
C GLY A 201 12.74 -0.05 -13.59
N ARG A 202 11.53 0.52 -13.73
CA ARG A 202 10.60 0.13 -14.81
C ARG A 202 11.13 0.47 -16.20
N PHE A 203 11.78 1.62 -16.38
CA PHE A 203 12.41 1.97 -17.66
C PHE A 203 13.62 1.09 -17.98
N GLU A 204 14.45 0.77 -16.99
CA GLU A 204 15.58 -0.15 -17.14
C GLU A 204 15.10 -1.55 -17.58
N GLU A 205 14.02 -2.06 -16.98
CA GLU A 205 13.38 -3.31 -17.42
C GLU A 205 12.89 -3.23 -18.88
N LEU A 206 12.22 -2.14 -19.28
CA LEU A 206 11.77 -1.94 -20.66
C LEU A 206 12.94 -1.88 -21.66
N ILE A 207 14.07 -1.27 -21.27
CA ILE A 207 15.29 -1.23 -22.08
C ILE A 207 15.90 -2.63 -22.19
N ALA A 208 16.00 -3.35 -21.07
CA ALA A 208 16.55 -4.71 -21.05
C ALA A 208 15.75 -5.66 -21.98
N PHE A 209 14.41 -5.60 -21.91
CA PHE A 209 13.52 -6.40 -22.76
C PHE A 209 13.41 -5.91 -24.22
N SER A 210 14.10 -4.82 -24.56
CA SER A 210 14.31 -4.39 -25.95
C SER A 210 15.46 -5.15 -26.63
N THR A 211 16.20 -6.00 -25.92
CA THR A 211 17.32 -6.75 -26.50
C THR A 211 16.84 -7.92 -27.38
N LYS A 212 17.68 -8.37 -28.31
CA LYS A 212 17.41 -9.50 -29.21
C LYS A 212 17.07 -10.81 -28.48
N GLU A 213 17.61 -11.00 -27.28
CA GLU A 213 17.33 -12.17 -26.42
C GLU A 213 15.84 -12.32 -26.08
N TYR A 214 15.10 -11.21 -25.99
CA TYR A 214 13.68 -11.18 -25.68
C TYR A 214 12.80 -10.95 -26.92
N ASN A 215 13.38 -11.06 -28.13
CA ASN A 215 12.73 -10.77 -29.40
C ASN A 215 12.18 -9.34 -29.51
N TYR A 216 12.88 -8.35 -28.95
CA TYR A 216 12.45 -6.94 -28.99
C TYR A 216 11.03 -6.72 -28.44
N ALA A 217 10.66 -7.42 -27.37
CA ALA A 217 9.32 -7.39 -26.77
C ALA A 217 8.79 -5.97 -26.60
N THR A 218 9.62 -5.06 -26.06
CA THR A 218 9.27 -3.65 -25.84
C THR A 218 8.88 -2.94 -27.12
N LEU A 219 9.67 -3.08 -28.19
CA LEU A 219 9.41 -2.38 -29.46
C LEU A 219 8.17 -2.94 -30.15
N VAL A 220 8.00 -4.26 -30.16
CA VAL A 220 6.85 -4.92 -30.79
C VAL A 220 5.55 -4.53 -30.10
N ILE A 221 5.51 -4.62 -28.77
CA ILE A 221 4.31 -4.31 -27.97
C ILE A 221 4.00 -2.81 -28.06
N LEU A 222 5.02 -1.94 -27.99
CA LEU A 222 4.83 -0.50 -28.10
C LEU A 222 4.27 -0.12 -29.48
N PHE A 223 4.82 -0.67 -30.57
CA PHE A 223 4.30 -0.42 -31.91
C PHE A 223 2.85 -0.88 -32.06
N LEU A 224 2.54 -2.09 -31.60
CA LEU A 224 1.19 -2.65 -31.63
C LEU A 224 0.22 -1.76 -30.83
N MET A 225 0.61 -1.36 -29.62
CA MET A 225 -0.22 -0.53 -28.75
C MET A 225 -0.48 0.85 -29.36
N VAL A 226 0.54 1.49 -29.93
CA VAL A 226 0.39 2.77 -30.63
C VAL A 226 -0.54 2.63 -31.84
N ALA A 227 -0.38 1.58 -32.65
CA ALA A 227 -1.26 1.32 -33.79
C ALA A 227 -2.73 1.15 -33.37
N ILE A 228 -2.99 0.42 -32.29
CA ILE A 228 -4.37 0.23 -31.79
C ILE A 228 -4.92 1.52 -31.17
N LEU A 229 -4.11 2.28 -30.43
CA LEU A 229 -4.53 3.55 -29.86
C LEU A 229 -4.84 4.59 -30.95
N ILE A 230 -4.05 4.63 -32.02
CA ILE A 230 -4.32 5.47 -33.20
C ILE A 230 -5.64 5.04 -33.85
N TYR A 231 -5.84 3.75 -34.10
CA TYR A 231 -7.10 3.23 -34.64
C TYR A 231 -8.31 3.58 -33.77
N TRP A 232 -8.17 3.44 -32.45
CA TRP A 232 -9.21 3.79 -31.48
C TRP A 232 -9.48 5.30 -31.48
N SER A 233 -8.44 6.12 -31.44
CA SER A 233 -8.52 7.59 -31.49
C SER A 233 -9.26 8.09 -32.72
N PHE A 234 -9.07 7.49 -33.91
CA PHE A 234 -9.82 7.87 -35.11
C PHE A 234 -11.30 7.44 -35.07
N LYS A 235 -11.64 6.40 -34.30
CA LYS A 235 -13.01 5.89 -34.19
C LYS A 235 -13.84 6.67 -33.16
N THR A 236 -13.22 7.13 -32.08
CA THR A 236 -13.89 7.88 -30.99
C THR A 236 -14.60 9.18 -31.42
N PRO A 237 -14.06 10.08 -32.27
CA PRO A 237 -14.76 11.30 -32.69
C PRO A 237 -16.04 11.01 -33.48
N SER A 238 -16.16 9.84 -34.12
CA SER A 238 -17.37 9.43 -34.84
C SER A 238 -18.51 8.94 -33.94
N LEU A 239 -18.22 8.57 -32.70
CA LEU A 239 -19.20 8.05 -31.74
C LEU A 239 -19.88 9.17 -30.94
N GLU A 240 -19.15 10.20 -30.53
CA GLU A 240 -19.73 11.37 -29.84
C GLU A 240 -20.72 12.14 -30.73
N GLN A 241 -20.43 12.29 -32.03
CA GLN A 241 -21.37 12.94 -32.96
C GLN A 241 -22.66 12.15 -33.20
N LYS A 242 -22.64 10.83 -32.97
CA LYS A 242 -23.82 9.96 -33.14
C LYS A 242 -24.69 9.92 -31.88
N ASN A 243 -24.09 10.05 -30.70
CA ASN A 243 -24.80 10.07 -29.41
C ASN A 243 -25.43 11.44 -29.09
N LEU A 244 -25.04 12.52 -29.77
CA LEU A 244 -25.66 13.85 -29.64
C LEU A 244 -26.86 14.06 -30.58
N LYS A 245 -27.14 13.11 -31.49
CA LYS A 245 -28.22 13.18 -32.49
C LYS A 245 -29.31 12.11 -32.29
N GLY A 246 -29.31 11.40 -31.17
CA GLY A 246 -30.37 10.46 -30.77
C GLY A 246 -30.84 10.81 -29.37
#